data_AF-A0A535XK41-F1
#
_entry.id   AF-A0A535XK41-F1
#
_cell.length_a   1.000
_cell.length_b   1.000
_cell.length_c   1.000
_cell.angle_alpha   90.00
_cell.angle_beta   90.00
_cell.angle_gamma   90.00
#
_symmetry.space_group_name_H-M   'P 1'
#
loop_
_entity.id
_entity.type
_entity.pdbx_description
1 polymer ?
#
loop_
_entity_poly.entity_id
_entity_poly.type
_entity_poly.pdbx_seq_one_letter_code
_entity_poly.pdbx_strand_id
1 'polypeptide(L)'
;MSFSPRYRALVYASLVASFLVVVWGGIVRVTGSGLGCPDWPLCHGQFLPSLDPATRIEWTHRFLAIVSGLTVAAMIVWTVVAYRADRRVLVLALVAAVLYPLQAVLGGITVVL
;
A
#
# COMPACT_ATOMS: atom_id res chain seq x y z
N MET A 1 17.57 21.99 -4.58
CA MET A 1 16.23 21.64 -4.08
C MET A 1 16.36 21.23 -2.62
N SER A 2 15.97 22.08 -1.67
CA SER A 2 15.90 21.70 -0.26
C SER A 2 14.46 21.34 0.09
N PHE A 3 14.14 20.04 0.11
CA PHE A 3 12.85 19.59 0.62
C PHE A 3 12.77 19.82 2.13
N SER A 4 11.57 20.13 2.64
CA SER A 4 11.36 20.27 4.08
C SER A 4 11.66 18.94 4.82
N PRO A 5 12.16 18.98 6.07
CA PRO A 5 12.43 17.75 6.85
C PRO A 5 11.20 16.85 7.00
N ARG A 6 10.01 17.46 7.15
CA ARG A 6 8.74 16.73 7.27
C ARG A 6 8.37 16.00 5.97
N TYR A 7 8.56 16.64 4.82
CA TYR A 7 8.34 15.98 3.53
C TYR A 7 9.28 14.79 3.33
N ARG A 8 10.57 14.96 3.68
CA ARG A 8 11.55 13.86 3.62
C ARG A 8 11.14 12.70 4.52
N ALA A 9 10.70 12.97 5.75
CA ALA A 9 10.22 11.95 6.67
C ALA A 9 9.02 11.18 6.08
N LEU A 10 8.07 11.88 5.44
CA LEU A 10 6.92 11.26 4.78
C LEU A 10 7.33 10.37 3.59
N VAL A 11 8.29 10.81 2.78
CA VAL A 11 8.84 10.01 1.67
C VAL A 11 9.50 8.74 2.21
N TYR A 12 10.32 8.83 3.26
CA TYR A 12 10.92 7.65 3.89
C TYR A 12 9.87 6.73 4.53
N ALA A 13 8.85 7.28 5.19
CA ALA A 13 7.75 6.50 5.75
C ALA A 13 7.00 5.73 4.64
N SER A 14 6.71 6.40 3.51
CA SER A 14 6.06 5.78 2.35
C SER A 14 6.91 4.65 1.76
N LEU A 15 8.24 4.85 1.67
CA LEU A 15 9.19 3.83 1.20
C LEU A 15 9.19 2.61 2.12
N VAL A 16 9.35 2.82 3.44
CA VAL A 16 9.38 1.74 4.43
C VAL A 16 8.05 0.99 4.45
N ALA A 17 6.92 1.69 4.47
CA ALA A 17 5.60 1.07 4.47
C ALA A 17 5.37 0.23 3.20
N SER A 18 5.73 0.75 2.02
CA SER A 18 5.61 0.01 0.76
C SER A 18 6.52 -1.21 0.72
N PHE A 19 7.75 -1.09 1.24
CA PHE A 19 8.66 -2.23 1.35
C PHE A 19 8.09 -3.32 2.28
N LEU A 20 7.50 -2.95 3.42
CA LEU A 20 6.84 -3.89 4.31
C LEU A 20 5.66 -4.61 3.63
N VAL A 21 4.90 -3.91 2.80
CA VAL A 21 3.84 -4.54 1.97
C VAL A 21 4.43 -5.62 1.06
N VAL A 22 5.52 -5.32 0.35
CA VAL A 22 6.19 -6.28 -0.54
C VAL A 22 6.69 -7.51 0.23
N VAL A 23 7.39 -7.30 1.35
CA VAL A 23 7.91 -8.39 2.20
C VAL A 23 6.76 -9.26 2.71
N TRP A 24 5.70 -8.63 3.22
CA TRP A 24 4.56 -9.37 3.76
C TRP A 24 3.74 -10.07 2.67
N GLY A 25 3.67 -9.51 1.46
CA GLY A 25 3.09 -10.19 0.30
C GLY A 25 3.86 -11.47 -0.06
N GLY A 26 5.20 -11.42 0.07
CA GLY A 26 6.04 -12.61 0.00
C GLY A 26 5.68 -13.65 1.06
N ILE A 27 5.46 -13.22 2.31
CA ILE A 27 5.03 -14.09 3.42
C ILE A 27 3.67 -14.76 3.10
N VAL A 28 2.68 -14.00 2.63
CA VAL A 28 1.38 -14.52 2.20
C VAL A 28 1.57 -15.62 1.15
N ARG A 29 2.44 -15.37 0.15
CA ARG A 29 2.70 -16.33 -0.93
C ARG A 29 3.36 -17.62 -0.43
N VAL A 30 4.43 -17.53 0.38
CA VAL A 30 5.16 -18.72 0.84
C VAL A 30 4.39 -19.55 1.87
N THR A 31 3.49 -18.91 2.63
CA THR A 31 2.63 -19.61 3.61
C THR A 31 1.37 -20.19 3.00
N GLY A 32 1.07 -19.91 1.72
CA GLY A 32 -0.18 -20.32 1.08
C GLY A 32 -1.41 -19.58 1.61
N SER A 33 -1.22 -18.47 2.33
CA SER A 33 -2.31 -17.71 2.98
C SER A 33 -3.05 -16.77 2.02
N GLY A 34 -2.78 -16.82 0.71
CA GLY A 34 -3.34 -15.88 -0.27
C GLY A 34 -4.85 -16.01 -0.52
N LEU A 35 -5.48 -17.05 0.02
CA LEU A 35 -6.92 -17.29 -0.01
C LEU A 35 -7.51 -17.37 1.42
N GLY A 36 -6.82 -16.79 2.41
CA GLY A 36 -7.30 -16.74 3.79
C GLY A 36 -8.54 -15.84 3.95
N CYS A 37 -8.68 -14.84 3.08
CA CYS A 37 -9.83 -13.95 2.97
C CYS A 37 -10.46 -14.12 1.56
N PRO A 38 -11.57 -14.86 1.42
CA PRO A 38 -12.15 -15.19 0.11
C PRO A 38 -12.84 -14.00 -0.58
N ASP A 39 -13.08 -12.91 0.15
CA ASP A 39 -13.69 -11.68 -0.29
C ASP A 39 -12.69 -10.53 -0.25
N TRP A 40 -12.99 -9.47 -1.02
CA TRP A 40 -12.23 -8.21 -1.04
C TRP A 40 -13.24 -7.07 -1.27
N PRO A 41 -13.15 -5.93 -0.57
CA PRO A 41 -12.07 -5.49 0.34
C PRO A 41 -12.19 -6.01 1.78
N LEU A 42 -13.34 -6.59 2.14
CA LEU A 42 -13.57 -7.20 3.46
C LEU A 42 -12.91 -8.58 3.56
N CYS A 43 -12.88 -9.16 4.75
CA CYS A 43 -12.42 -10.52 4.99
C CYS A 43 -13.46 -11.27 5.81
N HIS A 44 -14.09 -12.28 5.24
CA HIS A 44 -15.28 -12.99 5.72
C HIS A 44 -16.45 -12.04 6.05
N GLY A 45 -16.65 -10.99 5.23
CA GLY A 45 -17.67 -9.96 5.44
C GLY A 45 -17.40 -9.05 6.65
N GLN A 46 -16.24 -9.17 7.29
CA GLN A 46 -15.85 -8.39 8.46
C GLN A 46 -14.56 -7.59 8.19
N PHE A 47 -14.34 -6.54 8.98
CA PHE A 47 -13.07 -5.81 8.94
C PHE A 47 -12.01 -6.41 9.85
N LEU A 48 -12.38 -7.11 10.92
CA LEU A 48 -11.42 -7.77 11.82
C LEU A 48 -11.22 -9.23 11.40
N PRO A 49 -9.98 -9.75 11.46
CA PRO A 49 -9.71 -11.12 11.07
C PRO A 49 -10.26 -12.10 12.11
N SER A 50 -10.58 -13.31 11.67
CA SER A 50 -10.81 -14.44 12.56
C SER A 50 -9.49 -14.89 13.23
N LEU A 51 -9.58 -15.81 14.19
CA LEU A 51 -8.40 -16.37 14.86
C LEU A 51 -7.64 -17.39 14.00
N ASP A 52 -8.08 -17.63 12.77
CA ASP A 52 -7.39 -18.51 11.83
C ASP A 52 -6.03 -17.91 11.39
N PRO A 53 -4.93 -18.68 11.41
CA PRO A 53 -3.61 -18.17 11.05
C PRO A 53 -3.51 -17.60 9.63
N ALA A 54 -4.09 -18.27 8.63
CA ALA A 54 -4.00 -17.83 7.24
C ALA A 54 -4.77 -16.51 7.03
N THR A 55 -5.96 -16.44 7.62
CA THR A 55 -6.80 -15.23 7.63
C THR A 55 -6.04 -14.04 8.24
N ARG A 56 -5.37 -14.22 9.39
CA ARG A 56 -4.58 -13.15 10.02
C ARG A 56 -3.40 -12.69 9.16
N ILE A 57 -2.70 -13.62 8.52
CA ILE A 57 -1.54 -13.30 7.67
C ILE A 57 -1.98 -12.44 6.49
N GLU A 58 -3.05 -12.83 5.79
CA GLU A 58 -3.57 -12.08 4.66
C GLU A 58 -4.16 -10.73 5.10
N TRP A 59 -4.93 -10.71 6.18
CA TRP A 59 -5.48 -9.47 6.72
C TRP A 59 -4.38 -8.46 7.09
N THR A 60 -3.28 -8.94 7.69
CA THR A 60 -2.13 -8.08 8.04
C THR A 60 -1.49 -7.48 6.78
N HIS A 61 -1.40 -8.24 5.69
CA HIS A 61 -0.95 -7.73 4.39
C HIS A 61 -1.85 -6.57 3.90
N ARG A 62 -3.17 -6.77 3.95
CA ARG A 62 -4.17 -5.77 3.53
C ARG A 62 -4.11 -4.51 4.39
N PHE A 63 -3.95 -4.67 5.71
CA PHE A 63 -3.78 -3.54 6.63
C PHE A 63 -2.51 -2.74 6.34
N LEU A 64 -1.38 -3.42 6.12
CA LEU A 64 -0.12 -2.77 5.71
C LEU A 64 -0.29 -2.00 4.39
N ALA A 65 -1.02 -2.57 3.42
CA ALA A 65 -1.32 -1.92 2.17
C ALA A 65 -2.16 -0.64 2.38
N ILE A 66 -3.18 -0.66 3.23
CA ILE A 66 -3.96 0.56 3.54
C ILE A 66 -3.06 1.65 4.13
N VAL A 67 -2.24 1.31 5.14
CA VAL A 67 -1.32 2.27 5.78
C VAL A 67 -0.32 2.84 4.77
N SER A 68 0.28 1.98 3.94
CA SER A 68 1.17 2.39 2.85
C SER A 68 0.45 3.32 1.86
N GLY A 69 -0.77 3.00 1.46
CA GLY A 69 -1.57 3.81 0.53
C GLY A 69 -1.87 5.21 1.07
N LEU A 70 -2.17 5.33 2.37
CA LEU A 70 -2.38 6.63 3.02
C LEU A 70 -1.10 7.49 3.01
N THR A 71 0.06 6.88 3.29
CA THR A 71 1.33 7.61 3.24
C THR A 71 1.70 8.07 1.83
N VAL A 72 1.50 7.21 0.83
CA VAL A 72 1.70 7.53 -0.59
C VAL A 72 0.74 8.64 -1.04
N ALA A 73 -0.55 8.56 -0.67
CA ALA A 73 -1.54 9.58 -1.00
C ALA A 73 -1.18 10.94 -0.38
N ALA A 74 -0.79 10.96 0.90
CA ALA A 74 -0.34 12.19 1.56
C ALA A 74 0.91 12.78 0.89
N MET A 75 1.86 11.92 0.49
CA MET A 75 3.06 12.35 -0.24
C MET A 75 2.68 13.01 -1.58
N ILE A 76 1.80 12.37 -2.37
CA ILE A 76 1.33 12.88 -3.66
C ILE A 76 0.65 14.24 -3.49
N VAL A 77 -0.29 14.35 -2.54
CA VAL A 77 -0.99 15.61 -2.26
C VAL A 77 0.00 16.72 -1.89
N TRP A 78 0.98 16.43 -1.01
CA TRP A 78 2.00 17.40 -0.65
C TRP A 78 2.83 17.82 -1.88
N THR A 79 3.25 16.88 -2.72
CA THR A 79 3.98 17.17 -3.96
C THR A 79 3.19 18.11 -4.88
N VAL A 80 1.91 17.83 -5.10
CA VAL A 80 1.05 18.63 -6.00
C VAL A 80 0.79 20.03 -5.44
N VAL A 81 0.63 20.17 -4.12
CA VAL A 81 0.35 21.48 -3.49
C VAL A 81 1.61 22.34 -3.37
N ALA A 82 2.73 21.77 -2.93
CA ALA A 82 3.91 22.55 -2.54
C ALA A 82 5.06 22.51 -3.56
N TYR A 83 5.13 21.49 -4.42
CA TYR A 83 6.29 21.25 -5.29
C TYR A 83 5.92 21.09 -6.79
N ARG A 84 4.73 21.54 -7.22
CA ARG A 84 4.24 21.46 -8.61
C ARG A 84 5.10 22.15 -9.67
N ALA A 85 5.96 23.09 -9.26
CA ALA A 85 6.87 23.77 -10.18
C ALA A 85 8.00 22.84 -10.67
N ASP A 86 8.32 21.80 -9.90
CA ASP A 86 9.31 20.80 -10.27
C ASP A 86 8.65 19.65 -11.04
N ARG A 87 8.83 19.67 -12.36
CA ARG A 87 8.26 18.66 -13.26
C ARG A 87 8.73 17.25 -12.96
N ARG A 88 9.98 17.04 -12.49
CA ARG A 88 10.50 15.70 -12.22
C ARG A 88 9.77 15.08 -11.03
N VAL A 89 9.66 15.84 -9.94
CA VAL A 89 8.99 15.37 -8.72
C VAL A 89 7.49 15.19 -8.96
N LEU A 90 6.87 16.11 -9.73
CA LEU A 90 5.46 15.99 -10.09
C LEU A 90 5.17 14.73 -10.94
N VAL A 91 6.00 14.45 -11.97
CA VAL A 91 5.85 13.24 -12.78
C VAL A 91 5.99 11.98 -11.92
N LEU A 92 6.98 11.92 -11.03
CA LEU A 92 7.14 10.78 -10.12
C LEU A 92 5.91 10.59 -9.20
N ALA A 93 5.34 11.67 -8.67
CA ALA A 93 4.13 11.59 -7.87
C ALA A 93 2.91 11.12 -8.68
N LEU A 94 2.76 11.57 -9.93
CA LEU A 94 1.70 11.11 -10.83
C LEU A 94 1.87 9.64 -11.22
N VAL A 95 3.10 9.18 -11.46
CA VAL A 95 3.40 7.77 -11.69
C VAL A 95 3.02 6.95 -10.46
N ALA A 96 3.39 7.38 -9.25
CA ALA A 96 2.98 6.72 -8.01
C ALA A 96 1.44 6.70 -7.83
N ALA A 97 0.75 7.79 -8.20
CA ALA A 97 -0.70 7.89 -8.15
C ALA A 97 -1.42 6.87 -9.07
N VAL A 98 -0.73 6.36 -10.10
CA VAL A 98 -1.25 5.33 -11.00
C VAL A 98 -0.79 3.93 -10.58
N LEU A 99 0.51 3.75 -10.33
CA LEU A 99 1.07 2.43 -10.03
C LEU A 99 0.55 1.85 -8.71
N TYR A 100 0.34 2.69 -7.70
CA TYR A 100 -0.09 2.21 -6.39
C TYR A 100 -1.52 1.63 -6.40
N PRO A 101 -2.55 2.34 -6.92
CA PRO A 101 -3.87 1.74 -7.08
C PRO A 101 -3.86 0.54 -8.00
N LEU A 102 -3.06 0.58 -9.09
CA LEU A 102 -2.95 -0.55 -10.00
C LEU A 102 -2.46 -1.81 -9.28
N GLN A 103 -1.44 -1.72 -8.43
CA GLN A 103 -1.00 -2.90 -7.67
C GLN A 103 -2.07 -3.42 -6.70
N ALA A 104 -2.85 -2.52 -6.09
CA ALA A 104 -3.90 -2.90 -5.15
C ALA A 104 -5.04 -3.64 -5.86
N VAL A 105 -5.41 -3.18 -7.05
CA VAL A 105 -6.41 -3.82 -7.91
C VAL A 105 -5.92 -5.18 -8.38
N LEU A 106 -4.69 -5.29 -8.88
CA LEU A 106 -4.11 -6.57 -9.32
C LEU A 106 -4.02 -7.58 -8.16
N GLY A 107 -3.69 -7.12 -6.95
CA GLY A 107 -3.73 -7.95 -5.74
C GLY A 107 -5.14 -8.46 -5.44
N GLY A 108 -6.16 -7.58 -5.47
CA GLY A 108 -7.55 -7.98 -5.27
C GLY A 108 -8.06 -8.97 -6.32
N ILE A 109 -7.70 -8.77 -7.59
CA ILE A 109 -8.02 -9.72 -8.67
C ILE A 109 -7.45 -11.10 -8.39
N THR A 110 -6.23 -11.19 -7.85
CA THR A 110 -5.57 -12.47 -7.54
C THR A 110 -6.28 -13.27 -6.43
N VAL A 111 -7.08 -12.60 -5.59
CA VAL A 111 -7.86 -13.25 -4.54
C VAL A 111 -9.22 -13.73 -5.06
N VAL A 112 -9.82 -12.97 -5.98
CA VAL A 112 -11.19 -13.21 -6.46
C VAL A 112 -11.24 -14.15 -7.68
N LEU A 113 -10.17 -14.21 -8.47
CA LEU A 113 -10.03 -15.10 -9.65
C LEU A 113 -9.09 -16.27 -9.36
#